data_AF-A0A9X3EZD0-F1
#
_entry.id   AF-A0A9X3EZD0-F1
#
_cell.length_a   1.000
_cell.length_b   1.000
_cell.length_c   1.000
_cell.angle_alpha   90.00
_cell.angle_beta   90.00
_cell.angle_gamma   90.00
#
_symmetry.space_group_name_H-M   'P 1'
#
loop_
_entity.id
_entity.type
_entity.pdbx_description
1 polymer ?
#
loop_
_entity_poly.entity_id
_entity_poly.type
_entity_poly.pdbx_seq_one_letter_code
_entity_poly.pdbx_strand_id
1 'polypeptide(L)'
;MCASPVDPVLDLLHRRPELVVHALHRLLGWELEQPAQAEPVDIGDTQLYAHGHEWSADLAFALHRLGGPSTWLAVVAPPAREEQARAYLWPCYAALLGLRRGGPAALLAIVGDDDAAWARQTVACGFGALTFTPLVITRAALLALGEDV
;
A
#
# COMPACT_ATOMS: atom_id res chain seq x y z
N MET A 1 -16.58 11.17 18.78
CA MET A 1 -15.42 10.50 18.16
C MET A 1 -14.75 11.55 17.29
N CYS A 2 -13.64 12.13 17.76
CA CYS A 2 -12.86 13.02 16.91
C CYS A 2 -12.24 12.15 15.83
N ALA A 3 -12.52 12.43 14.56
CA ALA A 3 -11.80 11.80 13.46
C ALA A 3 -10.31 12.03 13.71
N SER A 4 -9.53 10.95 13.78
CA SER A 4 -8.07 11.09 13.74
C SER A 4 -7.74 11.92 12.50
N PRO A 5 -6.81 12.89 12.60
CA PRO A 5 -6.42 13.68 11.45
C PRO A 5 -6.02 12.73 10.33
N VAL A 6 -6.65 12.87 9.17
CA VAL A 6 -6.32 12.08 7.98
C VAL A 6 -4.85 12.35 7.69
N ASP A 7 -4.09 11.27 7.54
CA ASP A 7 -2.67 11.39 7.23
C ASP A 7 -2.48 12.20 5.93
N PRO A 8 -1.67 13.28 5.92
CA PRO A 8 -1.51 14.14 4.75
C PRO A 8 -1.13 13.39 3.47
N VAL A 9 -0.36 12.30 3.58
CA VAL A 9 0.00 11.49 2.40
C VAL A 9 -1.18 10.67 1.88
N LEU A 10 -2.06 10.19 2.76
CA LEU A 10 -3.26 9.46 2.35
C LEU A 10 -4.26 10.40 1.68
N ASP A 11 -4.45 11.60 2.24
CA ASP A 11 -5.30 12.62 1.64
C ASP A 11 -4.76 13.08 0.28
N LEU A 12 -3.44 13.21 0.14
CA LEU A 12 -2.79 13.50 -1.14
C LEU A 12 -3.09 12.42 -2.20
N LEU A 13 -2.89 11.13 -1.86
CA LEU A 13 -3.16 10.02 -2.79
C LEU A 13 -4.64 9.85 -3.11
N HIS A 14 -5.52 10.14 -2.15
CA HIS A 14 -6.95 10.12 -2.38
C HIS A 14 -7.38 11.19 -3.39
N ARG A 15 -6.82 12.41 -3.28
CA ARG A 15 -7.10 13.53 -4.20
C ARG A 15 -6.40 13.40 -5.55
N ARG A 16 -5.24 12.75 -5.59
CA ARG A 16 -4.40 12.59 -6.78
C ARG A 16 -3.95 11.12 -6.96
N PRO A 17 -4.86 10.20 -7.34
CA PRO A 17 -4.52 8.79 -7.53
C PRO A 17 -3.38 8.55 -8.52
N GLU A 18 -3.21 9.44 -9.50
CA GLU A 18 -2.12 9.38 -10.48
C GLU A 18 -0.73 9.39 -9.83
N LEU A 19 -0.58 9.98 -8.63
CA LEU A 19 0.68 9.98 -7.89
C LEU A 19 1.10 8.57 -7.45
N VAL A 20 0.16 7.63 -7.28
CA VAL A 20 0.49 6.22 -7.03
C VAL A 20 1.31 5.66 -8.19
N VAL A 21 0.84 5.85 -9.42
CA VAL A 21 1.56 5.40 -10.63
C VAL A 21 2.93 6.07 -10.75
N HIS A 22 2.97 7.39 -10.54
CA HIS A 22 4.23 8.14 -10.60
C HIS A 22 5.22 7.64 -9.54
N ALA A 23 4.76 7.37 -8.31
CA ALA A 23 5.61 6.86 -7.24
C ALA A 23 6.15 5.45 -7.57
N LEU A 24 5.32 4.56 -8.09
CA LEU A 24 5.74 3.22 -8.50
C LEU A 24 6.83 3.31 -9.58
N HIS A 25 6.67 4.15 -10.60
CA HIS A 25 7.66 4.30 -11.66
C HIS A 25 8.94 5.00 -11.16
N ARG A 26 8.81 6.18 -10.54
CA ARG A 26 9.94 7.07 -10.25
C ARG A 26 10.73 6.68 -9.01
N LEU A 27 10.06 6.15 -7.99
CA LEU A 27 10.68 5.83 -6.70
C LEU A 27 11.04 4.34 -6.58
N LEU A 28 10.29 3.46 -7.24
CA LEU A 28 10.46 2.01 -7.11
C LEU A 28 10.95 1.33 -8.39
N GLY A 29 11.10 2.07 -9.50
CA GLY A 29 11.60 1.51 -10.76
C GLY A 29 10.70 0.41 -11.32
N TRP A 30 9.39 0.45 -11.03
CA TRP A 30 8.39 -0.54 -11.47
C TRP A 30 8.03 -0.40 -12.96
N GLU A 31 9.05 -0.28 -13.82
CA GLU A 31 8.90 -0.13 -15.26
C GLU A 31 8.42 -1.42 -15.96
N LEU A 32 8.52 -2.57 -15.29
CA LEU A 32 8.10 -3.87 -15.82
C LEU A 32 6.59 -4.09 -15.76
N GLU A 33 5.89 -3.49 -14.79
CA GLU A 33 4.44 -3.63 -14.65
C GLU A 33 3.67 -2.51 -15.38
N GLN A 34 4.29 -1.37 -15.70
CA GLN A 34 3.72 -0.22 -16.44
C GLN A 34 2.24 0.09 -16.13
N PRO A 35 1.83 0.24 -14.85
CA PRO A 35 0.52 0.77 -14.56
C PRO A 35 0.41 2.17 -15.18
N ALA A 36 -0.61 2.40 -16.00
CA ALA A 36 -0.84 3.68 -16.68
C ALA A 36 -1.79 4.57 -15.89
N GLN A 37 -2.68 3.97 -15.09
CA GLN A 37 -3.68 4.67 -14.31
C GLN A 37 -3.87 3.96 -12.97
N ALA A 38 -4.09 4.75 -11.91
CA ALA A 38 -4.57 4.26 -10.63
C ALA A 38 -6.00 4.77 -10.40
N GLU A 39 -6.87 3.90 -9.93
CA GLU A 39 -8.25 4.22 -9.58
C GLU A 39 -8.54 3.75 -8.15
N PRO A 40 -9.07 4.60 -7.26
CA PRO A 40 -9.46 4.17 -5.93
C PRO A 40 -10.51 3.06 -5.99
N VAL A 41 -10.36 2.04 -5.15
CA VAL A 41 -11.36 0.96 -4.98
C VAL A 41 -11.80 0.85 -3.53
N ASP A 42 -12.83 0.03 -3.28
CA ASP A 42 -13.36 -0.18 -1.95
C ASP A 42 -12.30 -0.80 -1.01
N ILE A 43 -11.97 -0.08 0.05
CA ILE A 43 -11.04 -0.54 1.10
C ILE A 43 -11.60 -1.75 1.88
N GLY A 44 -12.92 -1.96 1.84
CA GLY A 44 -13.59 -3.11 2.44
C GLY A 44 -13.02 -4.45 1.96
N ASP A 45 -12.44 -4.50 0.76
CA ASP A 45 -11.77 -5.70 0.25
C ASP A 45 -10.47 -6.05 0.97
N THR A 46 -9.94 -5.15 1.79
CA THR A 46 -8.78 -5.40 2.66
C THR A 46 -9.17 -5.74 4.10
N GLN A 47 -10.46 -5.65 4.45
CA GLN A 47 -10.95 -5.77 5.82
C GLN A 47 -10.86 -7.21 6.34
N LEU A 48 -10.35 -7.35 7.58
CA LEU A 48 -10.25 -8.61 8.32
C LEU A 48 -10.39 -8.40 9.82
N TYR A 49 -10.79 -9.44 10.55
CA TYR A 49 -10.87 -9.42 12.01
C TYR A 49 -9.71 -10.23 12.61
N ALA A 50 -8.89 -9.60 13.44
CA ALA A 50 -7.75 -10.23 14.11
C ALA A 50 -7.51 -9.61 15.50
N HIS A 51 -7.07 -10.44 16.45
CA HIS A 51 -6.76 -10.01 17.82
C HIS A 51 -7.90 -9.26 18.54
N GLY A 52 -9.15 -9.56 18.21
CA GLY A 52 -10.31 -8.90 18.82
C GLY A 52 -10.70 -7.56 18.19
N HIS A 53 -10.06 -7.18 17.08
CA HIS A 53 -10.28 -5.91 16.39
C HIS A 53 -10.47 -6.13 14.89
N GLU A 54 -11.22 -5.22 14.27
CA GLU A 54 -11.29 -5.13 12.82
C GLU A 54 -10.14 -4.28 12.29
N TRP A 55 -9.53 -4.75 11.21
CA TRP A 55 -8.39 -4.13 10.57
C TRP A 55 -8.61 -4.01 9.08
N SER A 56 -8.05 -2.96 8.49
CA SER A 56 -8.06 -2.71 7.05
C SER A 56 -6.80 -1.95 6.64
N ALA A 57 -6.49 -1.99 5.34
CA ALA A 57 -5.56 -1.05 4.76
C ALA A 57 -6.16 0.37 4.76
N ASP A 58 -5.31 1.38 4.62
CA ASP A 58 -5.76 2.76 4.70
C ASP A 58 -6.35 3.25 3.36
N LEU A 59 -5.83 2.76 2.23
CA LEU A 59 -6.41 2.94 0.88
C LEU A 59 -6.24 1.67 0.04
N ALA A 60 -6.99 1.59 -1.07
CA ALA A 60 -6.83 0.55 -2.07
C ALA A 60 -6.99 1.13 -3.47
N PHE A 61 -6.22 0.62 -4.44
CA PHE A 61 -6.25 1.07 -5.83
C PHE A 61 -6.30 -0.09 -6.81
N ALA A 62 -7.01 0.09 -7.92
CA ALA A 62 -6.81 -0.67 -9.14
C ALA A 62 -5.69 0.01 -9.96
N LEU A 63 -4.63 -0.74 -10.27
CA LEU A 63 -3.57 -0.29 -11.17
C LEU A 63 -3.83 -0.86 -12.55
N HIS A 64 -4.34 -0.01 -13.45
CA HIS A 64 -4.70 -0.40 -14.81
C HIS A 64 -3.48 -0.35 -15.72
N ARG A 65 -3.23 -1.44 -16.45
CA ARG A 65 -2.14 -1.54 -17.43
C ARG A 65 -2.67 -1.33 -18.84
N LEU A 66 -1.84 -0.80 -19.73
CA LEU A 66 -2.15 -0.76 -21.16
C LEU A 66 -2.08 -2.18 -21.73
N GLY A 67 -3.24 -2.81 -21.96
CA GLY A 67 -3.34 -4.11 -22.62
C GLY A 67 -3.12 -5.34 -21.74
N GLY A 68 -3.17 -5.19 -20.40
CA GLY A 68 -2.99 -6.29 -19.45
C GLY A 68 -3.98 -6.23 -18.28
N PRO A 69 -4.08 -7.31 -17.49
CA PRO A 69 -4.98 -7.34 -16.33
C PRO A 69 -4.51 -6.36 -15.26
N SER A 70 -5.46 -5.75 -14.56
CA SER A 70 -5.16 -4.82 -13.47
C SER A 70 -4.45 -5.54 -12.32
N THR A 71 -3.54 -4.82 -11.68
CA THR A 71 -2.92 -5.25 -10.42
C THR A 71 -3.55 -4.44 -9.29
N TRP A 72 -3.90 -5.09 -8.19
CA TRP A 72 -4.51 -4.41 -7.05
C TRP A 72 -3.44 -3.95 -6.07
N LEU A 73 -3.62 -2.77 -5.49
CA LEU A 73 -2.65 -2.22 -4.54
C LEU A 73 -3.36 -1.82 -3.25
N ALA A 74 -3.02 -2.49 -2.16
CA ALA A 74 -3.33 -2.01 -0.81
C ALA A 74 -2.28 -0.96 -0.40
N VAL A 75 -2.71 0.10 0.27
CA VAL A 75 -1.81 1.14 0.77
C VAL A 75 -1.98 1.30 2.27
N VAL A 76 -0.85 1.37 2.97
CA VAL A 76 -0.81 1.63 4.42
C VAL A 76 0.14 2.78 4.73
N ALA A 77 -0.26 3.68 5.63
CA ALA A 77 0.54 4.78 6.14
C ALA A 77 0.53 4.75 7.67
N PRO A 78 1.30 3.83 8.31
CA PRO A 78 1.33 3.74 9.76
C PRO A 78 1.85 5.06 10.37
N PRO A 79 1.23 5.56 11.45
CA PRO A 79 1.61 6.83 12.07
C PRO A 79 2.91 6.73 12.87
N ALA A 80 3.24 5.54 13.42
CA ALA A 80 4.47 5.33 14.19
C ALA A 80 4.91 3.85 14.17
N ARG A 81 6.19 3.64 14.48
CA ARG A 81 6.83 2.34 14.75
C ARG A 81 6.13 1.51 15.84
N GLU A 82 5.43 2.13 16.78
CA GLU A 82 4.75 1.38 17.85
C GLU A 82 3.46 0.69 17.37
N GLU A 83 2.89 1.12 16.24
CA GLU A 83 1.76 0.43 15.57
C GLU A 83 2.23 -0.70 14.62
N GLN A 84 3.51 -1.07 14.66
CA GLN A 84 4.11 -2.12 13.81
C GLN A 84 3.51 -3.52 13.99
N ALA A 85 2.74 -3.78 15.04
CA ALA A 85 1.93 -5.00 15.13
C ALA A 85 1.02 -5.16 13.89
N ARG A 86 0.56 -4.06 13.28
CA ARG A 86 -0.18 -4.04 12.01
C ARG A 86 0.62 -4.60 10.84
N ALA A 87 1.96 -4.56 10.89
CA ALA A 87 2.81 -5.02 9.79
C ALA A 87 2.69 -6.53 9.55
N TYR A 88 2.42 -7.32 10.59
CA TYR A 88 2.13 -8.74 10.45
C TYR A 88 0.83 -9.01 9.66
N LEU A 89 -0.07 -8.02 9.55
CA LEU A 89 -1.32 -8.10 8.79
C LEU A 89 -1.16 -7.61 7.34
N TRP A 90 -0.06 -6.95 6.99
CA TRP A 90 0.16 -6.45 5.62
C TRP A 90 0.07 -7.53 4.54
N PRO A 91 0.66 -8.74 4.71
CA PRO A 91 0.46 -9.81 3.74
C PRO A 91 -1.01 -10.16 3.57
N CYS A 92 -1.80 -10.10 4.64
CA CYS A 92 -3.23 -10.41 4.62
C CYS A 92 -4.02 -9.37 3.82
N TYR A 93 -3.70 -8.07 3.93
CA TYR A 93 -4.38 -7.03 3.14
C TYR A 93 -4.21 -7.24 1.64
N ALA A 94 -2.97 -7.48 1.19
CA ALA A 94 -2.70 -7.76 -0.22
C ALA A 94 -3.39 -9.06 -0.67
N ALA A 95 -3.26 -10.14 0.11
CA ALA A 95 -3.87 -11.42 -0.22
C ALA A 95 -5.40 -11.34 -0.30
N LEU A 96 -6.06 -10.66 0.63
CA LEU A 96 -7.51 -10.48 0.64
C LEU A 96 -7.98 -9.64 -0.53
N LEU A 97 -7.29 -8.53 -0.82
CA LEU A 97 -7.61 -7.67 -1.96
C LEU A 97 -7.52 -8.46 -3.27
N GLY A 98 -6.42 -9.19 -3.48
CA GLY A 98 -6.23 -10.02 -4.67
C GLY A 98 -7.25 -11.15 -4.78
N LEU A 99 -7.56 -11.82 -3.66
CA LEU A 99 -8.57 -12.88 -3.60
C LEU A 99 -9.97 -12.37 -3.95
N ARG A 100 -10.39 -11.25 -3.35
CA ARG A 100 -11.75 -10.69 -3.51
C ARG A 100 -11.94 -10.03 -4.87
N ARG A 101 -10.89 -9.43 -5.44
CA ARG A 101 -10.91 -8.77 -6.75
C ARG A 101 -10.49 -9.68 -7.91
N GLY A 102 -10.02 -10.89 -7.63
CA GLY A 102 -9.68 -11.90 -8.63
C GLY A 102 -8.43 -11.57 -9.45
N GLY A 103 -7.31 -11.22 -8.80
CA GLY A 103 -6.06 -10.91 -9.51
C GLY A 103 -4.84 -10.74 -8.61
N PRO A 104 -3.67 -10.45 -9.21
CA PRO A 104 -2.46 -10.18 -8.44
C PRO A 104 -2.64 -8.91 -7.60
N ALA A 105 -2.10 -8.92 -6.40
CA ALA A 105 -2.17 -7.79 -5.49
C ALA A 105 -0.84 -7.57 -4.76
N ALA A 106 -0.55 -6.31 -4.48
CA ALA A 106 0.63 -5.88 -3.74
C ALA A 106 0.22 -4.95 -2.58
N LEU A 107 1.20 -4.62 -1.74
CA LEU A 107 1.04 -3.61 -0.69
C LEU A 107 2.14 -2.55 -0.83
N LEU A 108 1.73 -1.30 -0.72
CA LEU A 108 2.61 -0.15 -0.57
C LEU A 108 2.52 0.41 0.85
N ALA A 109 3.64 0.40 1.56
CA ALA A 109 3.79 1.07 2.83
C ALA A 109 4.43 2.46 2.64
N ILE A 110 3.78 3.48 3.20
CA ILE A 110 4.26 4.87 3.19
C ILE A 110 4.68 5.21 4.62
N VAL A 111 5.98 5.28 4.86
CA VAL A 111 6.55 5.36 6.22
C VAL A 111 7.45 6.58 6.39
N GLY A 112 7.83 6.90 7.64
CA GLY A 112 8.89 7.88 7.89
C GLY A 112 10.24 7.40 7.37
N ASP A 113 11.18 8.32 7.11
CA ASP A 113 12.49 7.97 6.54
C ASP A 113 13.27 6.97 7.43
N ASP A 114 13.22 7.16 8.75
CA ASP A 114 13.88 6.30 9.73
C ASP A 114 13.28 4.87 9.80
N ASP A 115 12.04 4.70 9.35
CA ASP A 115 11.31 3.43 9.36
C ASP A 115 11.44 2.65 8.04
N ALA A 116 11.96 3.27 6.99
CA ALA A 116 11.97 2.69 5.64
C ALA A 116 12.77 1.38 5.56
N ALA A 117 13.90 1.28 6.27
CA ALA A 117 14.70 0.06 6.31
C ALA A 117 13.97 -1.10 7.01
N TRP A 118 13.24 -0.79 8.08
CA TRP A 118 12.43 -1.78 8.79
C TRP A 118 11.23 -2.21 7.95
N ALA A 119 10.52 -1.27 7.32
CA ALA A 119 9.33 -1.58 6.54
C ALA A 119 9.64 -2.45 5.32
N ARG A 120 10.87 -2.39 4.77
CA ARG A 120 11.32 -3.21 3.63
C ARG A 120 11.64 -4.66 4.00
N GLN A 121 11.61 -5.02 5.28
CA GLN A 121 11.95 -6.37 5.70
C GLN A 121 10.99 -7.39 5.09
N THR A 122 11.54 -8.45 4.51
CA THR A 122 10.78 -9.60 4.05
C THR A 122 10.25 -10.37 5.25
N VAL A 123 8.94 -10.61 5.28
CA VAL A 123 8.26 -11.38 6.33
C VAL A 123 7.96 -12.78 5.83
N ALA A 124 8.23 -13.79 6.66
CA ALA A 124 7.81 -15.16 6.38
C ALA A 124 6.32 -15.32 6.68
N CYS A 125 5.55 -15.78 5.69
CA CYS A 125 4.12 -16.06 5.81
C CYS A 125 3.94 -17.58 5.97
N GLY A 126 4.01 -18.09 7.20
CA GLY A 126 3.86 -19.53 7.50
C GLY A 126 5.21 -20.26 7.69
N PHE A 127 5.30 -21.52 7.26
CA PHE A 127 6.48 -22.39 7.46
C PHE A 127 7.66 -22.08 6.49
N GLY A 128 7.93 -20.80 6.21
CA GLY A 128 9.08 -20.33 5.42
C GLY A 128 9.00 -20.49 3.91
N ALA A 129 8.00 -21.21 3.38
CA ALA A 129 7.83 -21.41 1.93
C ALA A 129 7.20 -20.19 1.21
N LEU A 130 6.49 -19.34 1.95
CA LEU A 130 5.90 -18.11 1.43
C LEU A 130 6.53 -16.93 2.13
N THR A 131 6.95 -15.95 1.33
CA THR A 131 7.50 -14.70 1.84
C THR A 131 6.74 -13.54 1.25
N PHE A 132 6.72 -12.44 1.99
CA PHE A 132 6.08 -11.21 1.58
C PHE A 132 7.05 -10.07 1.78
N THR A 133 7.26 -9.27 0.74
CA THR A 133 8.06 -8.05 0.81
C THR A 133 7.17 -6.91 0.34
N PRO A 134 6.83 -5.94 1.22
CA PRO A 134 6.04 -4.80 0.82
C PRO A 134 6.87 -3.85 -0.07
N LEU A 135 6.17 -3.10 -0.91
CA LEU A 135 6.73 -1.91 -1.54
C LEU A 135 6.82 -0.82 -0.48
N VAL A 136 7.90 -0.05 -0.47
CA VAL A 136 8.12 0.96 0.55
C VAL A 136 8.63 2.25 -0.06
N ILE A 137 7.85 3.32 0.14
CA ILE A 137 8.26 4.69 -0.12
C ILE A 137 8.22 5.48 1.17
N THR A 138 9.01 6.55 1.24
CA THR A 138 8.97 7.44 2.40
C THR A 138 7.95 8.55 2.18
N ARG A 139 7.38 9.05 3.28
CA ARG A 139 6.45 10.18 3.28
C ARG A 139 7.07 11.39 2.59
N ALA A 140 8.33 11.71 2.91
CA ALA A 140 9.06 12.83 2.32
C ALA A 140 9.21 12.68 0.80
N ALA A 141 9.57 11.49 0.31
CA ALA A 141 9.72 11.24 -1.12
C ALA A 141 8.39 11.37 -1.88
N LEU A 142 7.28 10.92 -1.30
CA LEU A 142 5.97 11.04 -1.92
C LEU A 142 5.48 12.50 -1.97
N LEU A 143 5.70 13.25 -0.90
CA LEU A 143 5.34 14.67 -0.85
C LEU A 143 6.13 15.49 -1.87
N ALA A 144 7.45 15.28 -1.97
CA ALA A 144 8.29 15.92 -2.97
C ALA A 144 7.81 15.60 -4.40
N LEU A 145 7.44 14.34 -4.67
CA LEU A 145 6.88 13.95 -5.97
C LEU A 145 5.56 14.67 -6.29
N GLY A 146 4.75 14.95 -5.28
CA GLY A 146 3.49 15.69 -5.45
C GLY A 146 3.66 17.17 -5.78
N GLU A 147 4.83 17.76 -5.48
CA GLU A 147 5.19 19.14 -5.85
C GLU A 147 5.70 19.25 -7.30
N ASP A 148 6.27 18.16 -7.83
CA ASP A 148 6.88 18.10 -9.17
C ASP A 148 5.90 17.76 -10.31
N VAL A 149 4.68 17.32 -10.00
CA VAL A 149 3.64 16.88 -10.95
C VAL A 149 2.43 17.80 -10.89
#